data_AF-A0A2D4P3J4-F1
#
_entry.id   AF-A0A2D4P3J4-F1
#
_cell.length_a   1.000
_cell.length_b   1.000
_cell.length_c   1.000
_cell.angle_alpha   90.00
_cell.angle_beta   90.00
_cell.angle_gamma   90.00
#
_symmetry.space_group_name_H-M   'P 1'
#
loop_
_entity.id
_entity.type
_entity.pdbx_description
1 polymer ?
#
loop_
_entity_poly.entity_id
_entity_poly.type
_entity_poly.pdbx_seq_one_letter_code
_entity_poly.pdbx_strand_id
1 'polypeptide(L)'
;AVFFGGLSIKKDEEVLKKNCPHIVVGTPGRILALARNKSLNLKHIKHFILDECDKMLEQLDMRRDVQEIFRMTLHEKQVMMFSATLGKEIRPVCRKFMQDPMEIFVDDETKLTLHGLQQYYVKLKDNEKNRKLFDLLDVLEFNQVVIFVKSVQRCIALAQLLVEQNFPAIAIHRGMPQEERLSRYQQFKDFQRRILVATNLFGRGMDIERVNIAFNYDMPEDSDTYLHRVARAGRFGTKGLAITFVSDENDAKILNEVQDRFEVNISELPDEIDISSYIEQTR
;
A
#
# COMPACT_ATOMS: atom_id res chain seq x y z
N ALA A 1 5.17 -7.31 -19.53
CA ALA A 1 4.29 -6.13 -19.57
C ALA A 1 3.39 -6.12 -18.34
N VAL A 2 2.87 -4.95 -17.94
CA VAL A 2 1.98 -4.80 -16.80
C VAL A 2 0.61 -4.32 -17.29
N PHE A 3 -0.48 -4.99 -16.90
CA PHE A 3 -1.84 -4.66 -17.32
C PHE A 3 -2.77 -4.50 -16.11
N PHE A 4 -3.41 -3.33 -15.98
CA PHE A 4 -4.28 -3.03 -14.85
C PHE A 4 -5.41 -2.06 -15.24
N GLY A 5 -6.45 -2.01 -14.42
CA GLY A 5 -7.62 -1.15 -14.59
C GLY A 5 -7.31 0.34 -14.73
N GLY A 6 -8.25 1.12 -15.27
CA GLY A 6 -8.13 2.58 -15.38
C GLY A 6 -7.40 3.10 -16.61
N LEU A 7 -6.75 2.23 -17.39
CA LEU A 7 -6.26 2.52 -18.76
C LEU A 7 -7.11 1.79 -19.81
N SER A 8 -7.14 2.29 -21.04
CA SER A 8 -7.89 1.68 -22.14
C SER A 8 -7.38 0.28 -22.45
N ILE A 9 -8.27 -0.73 -22.41
CA ILE A 9 -7.93 -2.13 -22.72
C ILE A 9 -7.38 -2.31 -24.13
N LYS A 10 -7.79 -1.47 -25.09
CA LYS A 10 -7.29 -1.52 -26.48
C LYS A 10 -5.77 -1.32 -26.55
N LYS A 11 -5.17 -0.55 -25.63
CA LYS A 11 -3.71 -0.39 -25.58
C LYS A 11 -3.03 -1.71 -25.20
N ASP A 12 -3.61 -2.44 -24.24
CA ASP A 12 -3.10 -3.74 -23.81
C ASP A 12 -3.24 -4.79 -24.92
N GLU A 13 -4.37 -4.79 -25.64
CA GLU A 13 -4.62 -5.68 -26.78
C GLU A 13 -3.62 -5.44 -27.91
N GLU A 14 -3.32 -4.17 -28.23
CA GLU A 14 -2.31 -3.82 -29.23
C GLU A 14 -0.90 -4.29 -28.84
N VAL A 15 -0.53 -4.16 -27.55
CA VAL A 15 0.75 -4.69 -27.03
C VAL A 15 0.80 -6.21 -27.21
N LEU A 16 -0.25 -6.93 -26.80
CA LEU A 16 -0.31 -8.39 -26.90
C LEU A 16 -0.27 -8.89 -28.35
N LYS A 17 -0.89 -8.15 -29.28
CA LYS A 17 -0.92 -8.51 -30.69
C LYS A 17 0.42 -8.25 -31.39
N LYS A 18 1.06 -7.11 -31.12
CA LYS A 18 2.28 -6.68 -31.83
C LYS A 18 3.56 -7.21 -31.21
N ASN A 19 3.62 -7.27 -29.88
CA ASN A 19 4.80 -7.65 -29.12
C ASN A 19 4.40 -8.37 -27.84
N CYS A 20 3.91 -9.60 -28.00
CA CYS A 20 3.45 -10.40 -26.86
C CYS A 20 4.61 -10.69 -25.90
N PRO A 21 4.54 -10.24 -24.64
CA PRO A 21 5.61 -10.44 -23.69
C PRO A 21 5.62 -11.87 -23.14
N HIS A 22 6.80 -12.37 -22.78
CA HIS A 22 6.95 -13.65 -22.08
C HIS A 22 6.44 -13.61 -20.63
N ILE A 23 6.45 -12.42 -20.00
CA ILE A 23 6.02 -12.20 -18.61
C ILE A 23 4.91 -11.15 -18.59
N VAL A 24 3.79 -11.50 -17.97
CA VAL A 24 2.65 -10.62 -17.75
C VAL A 24 2.41 -10.46 -16.26
N VAL A 25 2.30 -9.21 -15.81
CA VAL A 25 1.88 -8.84 -14.46
C VAL A 25 0.58 -8.08 -14.59
N GLY A 26 -0.39 -8.27 -13.70
CA GLY A 26 -1.62 -7.48 -13.78
C GLY A 26 -2.64 -7.76 -12.70
N THR A 27 -3.64 -6.89 -12.62
CA THR A 27 -4.75 -7.07 -11.68
C THR A 27 -5.77 -8.08 -12.24
N PRO A 28 -6.41 -8.92 -11.39
CA PRO A 28 -7.28 -10.01 -11.85
C PRO A 28 -8.33 -9.57 -12.87
N GLY A 29 -9.08 -8.50 -12.59
CA GLY A 29 -10.12 -8.03 -13.51
C GLY A 29 -9.61 -7.66 -14.91
N ARG A 30 -8.41 -7.06 -15.03
CA ARG A 30 -7.82 -6.73 -16.34
C ARG A 30 -7.32 -7.97 -17.07
N ILE A 31 -6.62 -8.85 -16.36
CA ILE A 31 -6.10 -10.11 -16.93
C ILE A 31 -7.25 -10.99 -17.42
N LEU A 32 -8.32 -11.12 -16.64
CA LEU A 32 -9.50 -11.88 -17.02
C LEU A 32 -10.18 -11.30 -18.27
N ALA A 33 -10.36 -9.98 -18.34
CA ALA A 33 -10.96 -9.34 -19.51
C ALA A 33 -10.14 -9.60 -20.79
N LEU A 34 -8.81 -9.47 -20.72
CA LEU A 34 -7.93 -9.75 -21.85
C LEU A 34 -7.96 -11.24 -22.27
N ALA A 35 -8.06 -12.15 -21.31
CA ALA A 35 -8.15 -13.58 -21.58
C ALA A 35 -9.49 -13.96 -22.22
N ARG A 36 -10.61 -13.41 -21.71
CA ARG A 36 -11.97 -13.60 -22.28
C ARG A 36 -12.07 -13.06 -23.71
N ASN A 37 -11.45 -11.92 -23.98
CA ASN A 37 -11.36 -11.34 -25.33
C ASN A 37 -10.45 -12.14 -26.29
N LYS A 38 -9.78 -13.19 -25.79
CA LYS A 38 -8.76 -13.98 -26.51
C LYS A 38 -7.54 -13.17 -26.95
N SER A 39 -7.39 -11.96 -26.44
CA SER A 39 -6.22 -11.09 -26.67
C SER A 39 -5.00 -11.61 -25.90
N LEU A 40 -5.20 -12.15 -24.69
CA LEU A 40 -4.17 -12.81 -23.89
C LEU A 40 -4.36 -14.33 -23.91
N ASN A 41 -3.42 -15.05 -24.52
CA ASN A 41 -3.42 -16.51 -24.53
C ASN A 41 -2.69 -17.08 -23.31
N LEU A 42 -3.44 -17.73 -22.42
CA LEU A 42 -2.93 -18.32 -21.18
C LEU A 42 -2.55 -19.81 -21.28
N LYS A 43 -2.67 -20.42 -22.47
CA LYS A 43 -2.42 -21.86 -22.68
C LYS A 43 -0.96 -22.28 -22.54
N HIS A 44 -0.02 -21.35 -22.45
CA HIS A 44 1.42 -21.66 -22.38
C HIS A 44 2.05 -21.25 -21.04
N ILE A 45 1.21 -20.93 -20.05
CA ILE A 45 1.68 -20.51 -18.72
C ILE A 45 2.33 -21.70 -18.00
N LYS A 46 3.62 -21.53 -17.68
CA LYS A 46 4.40 -22.45 -16.84
C LYS A 46 4.50 -22.00 -15.39
N HIS A 47 4.27 -20.71 -15.12
CA HIS A 47 4.40 -20.11 -13.80
C HIS A 47 3.17 -19.23 -13.53
N PHE A 48 2.41 -19.55 -12.48
CA PHE A 48 1.24 -18.78 -12.05
C PHE A 48 1.48 -18.23 -10.64
N ILE A 49 1.69 -16.93 -10.53
CA ILE A 49 2.13 -16.28 -9.29
C ILE A 49 1.01 -15.39 -8.78
N LEU A 50 0.67 -15.54 -7.50
CA LEU A 50 -0.28 -14.67 -6.79
C LEU A 50 0.44 -13.99 -5.62
N ASP A 51 0.55 -12.67 -5.67
CA ASP A 51 1.06 -11.84 -4.56
C ASP A 51 -0.11 -11.10 -3.90
N GLU A 52 -0.05 -10.88 -2.59
CA GLU A 52 -1.20 -10.45 -1.76
C GLU A 52 -2.40 -11.41 -1.85
N CYS A 53 -2.12 -12.72 -1.79
CA CYS A 53 -3.15 -13.72 -2.03
C CYS A 53 -4.28 -13.70 -1.00
N ASP A 54 -4.03 -13.20 0.22
CA ASP A 54 -5.05 -12.96 1.23
C ASP A 54 -6.12 -11.99 0.74
N LYS A 55 -5.75 -10.79 0.32
CA LYS A 55 -6.67 -9.77 -0.16
C LYS A 55 -7.37 -10.19 -1.45
N MET A 56 -6.62 -10.77 -2.38
CA MET A 56 -7.17 -11.20 -3.65
C MET A 56 -8.19 -12.34 -3.51
N LEU A 57 -7.98 -13.24 -2.54
CA LEU A 57 -8.87 -14.35 -2.34
C LEU A 57 -9.94 -14.07 -1.30
N GLU A 58 -9.80 -13.10 -0.41
CA GLU A 58 -10.84 -12.79 0.58
C GLU A 58 -12.12 -12.29 -0.07
N GLN A 59 -11.99 -11.37 -1.04
CA GLN A 59 -13.13 -10.82 -1.78
C GLN A 59 -13.69 -11.83 -2.79
N LEU A 60 -14.99 -12.11 -2.71
CA LEU A 60 -15.65 -13.17 -3.48
C LEU A 60 -15.58 -12.94 -5.00
N ASP A 61 -15.77 -11.70 -5.43
CA ASP A 61 -15.67 -11.28 -6.82
C ASP A 61 -14.25 -11.48 -7.36
N MET A 62 -13.24 -11.00 -6.64
CA MET A 62 -11.84 -11.15 -7.05
C MET A 62 -11.39 -12.61 -7.03
N ARG A 63 -11.82 -13.40 -6.03
CA ARG A 63 -11.59 -14.85 -5.97
C ARG A 63 -12.14 -15.55 -7.21
N ARG A 64 -13.36 -15.21 -7.64
CA ARG A 64 -13.98 -15.80 -8.84
C ARG A 64 -13.17 -15.48 -10.09
N ASP A 65 -12.73 -14.24 -10.22
CA ASP A 65 -11.91 -13.81 -11.36
C ASP A 65 -10.59 -14.60 -11.41
N VAL A 66 -9.88 -14.71 -10.29
CA VAL A 66 -8.62 -15.47 -10.17
C VAL A 66 -8.83 -16.95 -10.51
N GLN A 67 -9.90 -17.57 -10.01
CA GLN A 67 -10.24 -18.97 -10.32
C GLN A 67 -10.57 -19.20 -11.79
N GLU A 68 -11.20 -18.23 -12.45
CA GLU A 68 -11.47 -18.32 -13.88
C GLU A 68 -10.20 -18.19 -14.71
N ILE A 69 -9.34 -17.21 -14.39
CA ILE A 69 -8.01 -17.08 -15.03
C ILE A 69 -7.22 -18.37 -14.85
N PHE A 70 -7.20 -18.95 -13.65
CA PHE A 70 -6.47 -20.18 -13.36
C PHE A 70 -6.96 -21.35 -14.22
N ARG A 71 -8.28 -21.50 -14.42
CA ARG A 71 -8.87 -22.53 -15.30
C ARG A 71 -8.54 -22.36 -16.78
N MET A 72 -8.15 -21.16 -17.21
CA MET A 72 -7.70 -20.89 -18.58
C MET A 72 -6.22 -21.27 -18.81
N THR A 73 -5.49 -21.60 -17.75
CA THR A 73 -4.08 -22.07 -17.83
C THR A 73 -4.02 -23.60 -17.89
N LEU A 74 -2.86 -24.15 -18.25
CA LEU A 74 -2.62 -25.59 -18.18
C LEU A 74 -2.63 -26.09 -16.74
N HIS A 75 -2.97 -27.36 -16.54
CA HIS A 75 -2.97 -27.99 -15.21
C HIS A 75 -1.55 -28.11 -14.65
N GLU A 76 -0.61 -28.59 -15.47
CA GLU A 76 0.79 -28.77 -15.12
C GLU A 76 1.56 -27.45 -15.27
N LYS A 77 1.81 -26.79 -14.14
CA LYS A 77 2.54 -25.53 -14.03
C LYS A 77 2.99 -25.32 -12.57
N GLN A 78 4.03 -24.53 -12.37
CA GLN A 78 4.40 -24.08 -11.03
C GLN A 78 3.43 -22.99 -10.56
N VAL A 79 2.97 -23.10 -9.33
CA VAL A 79 2.11 -22.12 -8.68
C VAL A 79 2.81 -21.63 -7.42
N MET A 80 2.93 -20.32 -7.26
CA MET A 80 3.49 -19.70 -6.06
C MET A 80 2.52 -18.65 -5.53
N MET A 81 2.34 -18.63 -4.21
CA MET A 81 1.45 -17.69 -3.54
C MET A 81 2.22 -16.99 -2.43
N PHE A 82 2.16 -15.66 -2.43
CA PHE A 82 2.82 -14.80 -1.45
C PHE A 82 1.78 -13.95 -0.75
N SER A 83 1.95 -13.78 0.56
CA SER A 83 1.17 -12.83 1.34
C SER A 83 1.97 -12.39 2.56
N ALA A 84 1.83 -11.11 2.93
CA ALA A 84 2.32 -10.59 4.20
C ALA A 84 1.52 -11.16 5.39
N THR A 85 0.25 -11.48 5.17
CA THR A 85 -0.69 -11.91 6.20
C THR A 85 -1.49 -13.10 5.68
N LEU A 86 -1.56 -14.20 6.42
CA LEU A 86 -2.25 -15.41 5.96
C LEU A 86 -3.15 -15.98 7.04
N GLY A 87 -4.40 -15.47 7.07
CA GLY A 87 -5.43 -15.95 7.99
C GLY A 87 -5.71 -17.44 7.82
N LYS A 88 -6.06 -18.13 8.92
CA LYS A 88 -6.33 -19.58 8.91
C LYS A 88 -7.41 -19.98 7.90
N GLU A 89 -8.38 -19.10 7.67
CA GLU A 89 -9.50 -19.30 6.74
C GLU A 89 -9.11 -19.26 5.26
N ILE A 90 -8.03 -18.53 4.89
CA ILE A 90 -7.61 -18.42 3.49
C ILE A 90 -6.74 -19.61 3.06
N ARG A 91 -6.05 -20.25 4.01
CA ARG A 91 -5.11 -21.36 3.72
C ARG A 91 -5.75 -22.51 2.92
N PRO A 92 -6.96 -23.00 3.25
CA PRO A 92 -7.61 -24.06 2.46
C PRO A 92 -7.96 -23.61 1.04
N VAL A 93 -8.20 -22.30 0.83
CA VAL A 93 -8.46 -21.75 -0.50
C VAL A 93 -7.18 -21.73 -1.32
N CYS A 94 -6.06 -21.29 -0.75
CA CYS A 94 -4.74 -21.29 -1.40
C CYS A 94 -4.32 -22.72 -1.81
N ARG A 95 -4.51 -23.71 -0.92
CA ARG A 95 -4.19 -25.12 -1.20
C ARG A 95 -4.93 -25.68 -2.42
N LYS A 96 -6.10 -25.16 -2.79
CA LYS A 96 -6.83 -25.61 -4.00
C LYS A 96 -6.14 -25.22 -5.31
N PHE A 97 -5.25 -24.24 -5.29
CA PHE A 97 -4.49 -23.80 -6.46
C PHE A 97 -3.17 -24.55 -6.65
N MET A 98 -2.71 -25.27 -5.62
CA MET A 98 -1.37 -25.86 -5.56
C MET A 98 -1.46 -27.38 -5.35
N GLN A 99 -0.46 -28.11 -5.82
CA GLN A 99 -0.30 -29.53 -5.52
C GLN A 99 0.90 -29.68 -4.58
N ASP A 100 0.64 -30.19 -3.36
CA ASP A 100 1.64 -30.43 -2.31
C ASP A 100 2.70 -29.30 -2.18
N PRO A 101 2.27 -28.06 -1.88
CA PRO A 101 3.17 -26.92 -1.87
C PRO A 101 4.15 -27.00 -0.69
N MET A 102 5.39 -26.57 -0.92
CA MET A 102 6.29 -26.20 0.16
C MET A 102 5.74 -24.95 0.86
N GLU A 103 5.27 -25.12 2.10
CA GLU A 103 4.80 -24.01 2.93
C GLU A 103 5.99 -23.42 3.67
N ILE A 104 6.49 -22.29 3.17
CA ILE A 104 7.50 -21.49 3.88
C ILE A 104 6.77 -20.40 4.64
N PHE A 105 6.82 -20.49 5.96
CA PHE A 105 6.52 -19.36 6.84
C PHE A 105 7.86 -18.70 7.10
N VAL A 106 8.05 -17.53 6.47
CA VAL A 106 9.14 -16.65 6.85
C VAL A 106 8.72 -16.10 8.20
N ASP A 107 9.18 -16.81 9.23
CA ASP A 107 9.40 -16.28 10.56
C ASP A 107 8.13 -16.10 11.45
N ASP A 108 7.58 -17.22 11.94
CA ASP A 108 6.57 -17.20 13.03
C ASP A 108 7.19 -16.77 14.40
N GLU A 109 8.50 -16.97 14.60
CA GLU A 109 9.26 -16.51 15.78
C GLU A 109 9.94 -15.15 15.54
N THR A 110 10.32 -14.98 14.28
CA THR A 110 10.73 -13.80 13.54
C THR A 110 9.77 -12.62 13.37
N LYS A 111 9.17 -12.12 14.46
CA LYS A 111 8.13 -11.06 14.48
C LYS A 111 8.10 -10.18 13.22
N LEU A 112 6.93 -10.06 12.55
CA LEU A 112 6.63 -9.06 11.51
C LEU A 112 6.84 -7.66 12.09
N THR A 113 8.10 -7.27 12.18
CA THR A 113 8.52 -6.07 12.86
C THR A 113 8.60 -4.98 11.83
N LEU A 114 7.99 -3.85 12.17
CA LEU A 114 8.31 -2.57 11.57
C LEU A 114 9.70 -2.14 12.07
N HIS A 115 10.71 -3.00 11.86
CA HIS A 115 12.09 -2.80 12.30
C HIS A 115 12.68 -1.56 11.62
N GLY A 116 13.29 -0.69 12.41
CA GLY A 116 13.82 0.59 11.95
C GLY A 116 12.80 1.73 11.91
N LEU A 117 11.52 1.45 12.21
CA LEU A 117 10.47 2.47 12.20
C LEU A 117 10.10 2.92 13.62
N GLN A 118 10.25 4.21 13.89
CA GLN A 118 9.72 4.87 15.08
C GLN A 118 8.21 5.07 14.90
N GLN A 119 7.42 4.69 15.89
CA GLN A 119 5.96 4.74 15.81
C GLN A 119 5.38 5.42 17.04
N TYR A 120 4.59 6.46 16.81
CA TYR A 120 3.92 7.20 17.86
C TYR A 120 2.47 7.50 17.51
N TYR A 121 1.68 7.81 18.53
CA TYR A 121 0.34 8.36 18.37
C TYR A 121 0.17 9.69 19.09
N VAL A 122 -0.82 10.48 18.66
CA VAL A 122 -1.28 11.69 19.36
C VAL A 122 -2.78 11.57 19.57
N LYS A 123 -3.25 11.76 20.81
CA LYS A 123 -4.68 11.87 21.13
C LYS A 123 -5.14 13.32 20.99
N LEU A 124 -6.11 13.56 20.11
CA LEU A 124 -6.62 14.91 19.83
C LEU A 124 -7.96 14.86 19.12
N LYS A 125 -8.77 15.90 19.26
CA LYS A 125 -10.06 16.02 18.54
C LYS A 125 -9.83 16.32 17.05
N ASP A 126 -10.80 15.99 16.20
CA ASP A 126 -10.68 16.20 14.74
C ASP A 126 -10.41 17.66 14.36
N ASN A 127 -10.94 18.61 15.14
CA ASN A 127 -10.74 20.05 14.93
C ASN A 127 -9.33 20.54 15.35
N GLU A 128 -8.58 19.76 16.12
CA GLU A 128 -7.22 20.07 16.57
C GLU A 128 -6.16 19.51 15.61
N LYS A 129 -6.54 18.53 14.76
CA LYS A 129 -5.62 17.81 13.86
C LYS A 129 -4.85 18.71 12.91
N ASN A 130 -5.51 19.70 12.30
CA ASN A 130 -4.82 20.63 11.40
C ASN A 130 -3.69 21.35 12.13
N ARG A 131 -3.99 21.97 13.28
CA ARG A 131 -3.01 22.67 14.10
C ARG A 131 -1.86 21.76 14.50
N LYS A 132 -2.16 20.59 15.05
CA LYS A 132 -1.13 19.63 15.46
C LYS A 132 -0.28 19.15 14.29
N LEU A 133 -0.87 18.92 13.12
CA LEU A 133 -0.13 18.54 11.92
C LEU A 133 0.85 19.65 11.50
N PHE A 134 0.41 20.91 11.47
CA PHE A 134 1.28 22.03 11.15
C PHE A 134 2.43 22.17 12.15
N ASP A 135 2.13 22.12 13.44
CA ASP A 135 3.14 22.17 14.50
C ASP A 135 4.20 21.06 14.31
N LEU A 136 3.78 19.86 13.90
CA LEU A 136 4.68 18.74 13.64
C LEU A 136 5.47 18.89 12.33
N LEU A 137 4.88 19.46 11.29
CA LEU A 137 5.59 19.72 10.02
C LEU A 137 6.63 20.84 10.16
N ASP A 138 6.46 21.75 11.13
CA ASP A 138 7.44 22.79 11.43
C ASP A 138 8.60 22.28 12.31
N VAL A 139 8.32 21.35 13.24
CA VAL A 139 9.31 20.82 14.20
C VAL A 139 10.10 19.65 13.64
N LEU A 140 9.46 18.74 12.90
CA LEU A 140 10.10 17.52 12.41
C LEU A 140 10.87 17.80 11.12
N GLU A 141 12.11 17.33 11.05
CA GLU A 141 12.86 17.32 9.80
C GLU A 141 12.37 16.17 8.91
N PHE A 142 12.32 16.36 7.59
CA PHE A 142 11.92 15.29 6.67
C PHE A 142 12.40 15.56 5.25
N ASN A 143 12.60 14.53 4.43
CA ASN A 143 12.81 14.75 2.99
C ASN A 143 11.45 14.87 2.29
N GLN A 144 10.65 13.80 2.37
CA GLN A 144 9.24 13.79 1.97
C GLN A 144 8.34 13.17 3.04
N VAL A 145 7.08 13.61 3.02
CA VAL A 145 6.02 13.19 3.95
C VAL A 145 4.84 12.65 3.16
N VAL A 146 4.24 11.57 3.66
CA VAL A 146 2.95 11.06 3.18
C VAL A 146 1.91 11.21 4.28
N ILE A 147 0.75 11.76 3.95
CA ILE A 147 -0.36 11.99 4.87
C ILE A 147 -1.58 11.23 4.36
N PHE A 148 -2.04 10.27 5.15
CA PHE A 148 -3.19 9.43 4.84
C PHE A 148 -4.48 9.97 5.47
N VAL A 149 -5.51 10.10 4.66
CA VAL A 149 -6.85 10.59 5.06
C VAL A 149 -7.95 9.63 4.62
N LYS A 150 -9.12 9.67 5.25
CA LYS A 150 -10.18 8.68 4.99
C LYS A 150 -11.05 8.95 3.76
N SER A 151 -11.08 10.19 3.24
CA SER A 151 -11.99 10.56 2.15
C SER A 151 -11.38 11.48 1.10
N VAL A 152 -11.96 11.45 -0.11
CA VAL A 152 -11.56 12.31 -1.23
C VAL A 152 -11.69 13.78 -0.86
N GLN A 153 -12.79 14.15 -0.20
CA GLN A 153 -13.04 15.52 0.23
C GLN A 153 -11.96 16.00 1.20
N ARG A 154 -11.59 15.18 2.19
CA ARG A 154 -10.53 15.51 3.15
C ARG A 154 -9.16 15.61 2.48
N CYS A 155 -8.89 14.74 1.50
CA CYS A 155 -7.63 14.78 0.74
C CYS A 155 -7.46 16.10 -0.01
N ILE A 156 -8.50 16.53 -0.72
CA ILE A 156 -8.50 17.79 -1.46
C ILE A 156 -8.38 18.97 -0.49
N ALA A 157 -9.20 19.01 0.55
CA ALA A 157 -9.24 20.10 1.51
C ALA A 157 -7.90 20.26 2.26
N LEU A 158 -7.32 19.16 2.75
CA LEU A 158 -6.05 19.20 3.47
C LEU A 158 -4.89 19.57 2.55
N ALA A 159 -4.83 19.03 1.34
CA ALA A 159 -3.77 19.38 0.38
C ALA A 159 -3.84 20.86 -0.02
N GLN A 160 -5.05 21.40 -0.22
CA GLN A 160 -5.24 22.81 -0.51
C GLN A 160 -4.79 23.68 0.68
N LEU A 161 -5.21 23.33 1.89
CA LEU A 161 -4.83 24.05 3.11
C LEU A 161 -3.30 24.07 3.31
N LEU A 162 -2.62 22.94 3.07
CA LEU A 162 -1.15 22.88 3.11
C LEU A 162 -0.51 23.84 2.10
N VAL A 163 -1.00 23.84 0.86
CA VAL A 163 -0.49 24.73 -0.20
C VAL A 163 -0.71 26.21 0.15
N GLU A 164 -1.87 26.55 0.73
CA GLU A 164 -2.18 27.91 1.20
C GLU A 164 -1.27 28.36 2.35
N GLN A 165 -0.80 27.42 3.18
CA GLN A 165 0.19 27.65 4.25
C GLN A 165 1.65 27.50 3.78
N ASN A 166 1.91 27.63 2.47
CA ASN A 166 3.24 27.52 1.88
C ASN A 166 3.94 26.14 2.02
N PHE A 167 3.19 25.08 2.33
CA PHE A 167 3.68 23.70 2.29
C PHE A 167 3.38 23.08 0.91
N PRO A 168 4.40 22.84 0.04
CA PRO A 168 4.16 22.28 -1.29
C PRO A 168 3.66 20.84 -1.20
N ALA A 169 2.34 20.67 -1.27
CA ALA A 169 1.66 19.39 -1.15
C ALA A 169 0.99 18.98 -2.46
N ILE A 170 0.98 17.68 -2.78
CA ILE A 170 0.24 17.10 -3.91
C ILE A 170 -0.85 16.16 -3.39
N ALA A 171 -2.02 16.17 -4.04
CA ALA A 171 -3.13 15.29 -3.67
C ALA A 171 -3.25 14.11 -4.64
N ILE A 172 -3.38 12.90 -4.12
CA ILE A 172 -3.74 11.68 -4.89
C ILE A 172 -4.92 11.00 -4.19
N HIS A 173 -6.05 10.90 -4.87
CA HIS A 173 -7.24 10.27 -4.28
C HIS A 173 -7.96 9.34 -5.25
N ARG A 174 -8.80 8.46 -4.71
CA ARG A 174 -9.53 7.44 -5.48
C ARG A 174 -10.46 7.97 -6.58
N GLY A 175 -10.91 9.23 -6.46
CA GLY A 175 -11.76 9.89 -7.47
C GLY A 175 -11.03 10.41 -8.71
N MET A 176 -9.71 10.27 -8.81
CA MET A 176 -8.94 10.76 -9.96
C MET A 176 -8.81 9.70 -11.06
N PRO A 177 -8.75 10.10 -12.34
CA PRO A 177 -8.37 9.20 -13.42
C PRO A 177 -7.00 8.55 -13.15
N GLN A 178 -6.85 7.28 -13.52
CA GLN A 178 -5.62 6.52 -13.27
C GLN A 178 -4.37 7.19 -13.88
N GLU A 179 -4.50 7.75 -15.09
CA GLU A 179 -3.43 8.49 -15.76
C GLU A 179 -2.97 9.70 -14.94
N GLU A 180 -3.91 10.47 -14.37
CA GLU A 180 -3.55 11.61 -13.54
C GLU A 180 -2.95 11.19 -12.19
N ARG A 181 -3.48 10.12 -11.57
CA ARG A 181 -2.87 9.58 -10.35
C ARG A 181 -1.42 9.16 -10.59
N LEU A 182 -1.13 8.52 -11.72
CA LEU A 182 0.22 8.08 -12.08
C LEU A 182 1.12 9.28 -12.37
N SER A 183 0.62 10.29 -13.09
CA SER A 183 1.34 11.54 -13.35
C SER A 183 1.71 12.26 -12.05
N ARG A 184 0.75 12.45 -11.14
CA ARG A 184 0.99 13.10 -9.84
C ARG A 184 1.93 12.31 -8.95
N TYR A 185 1.80 10.98 -8.95
CA TYR A 185 2.75 10.15 -8.23
C TYR A 185 4.17 10.29 -8.77
N GLN A 186 4.33 10.32 -10.10
CA GLN A 186 5.63 10.53 -10.71
C GLN A 186 6.22 11.89 -10.33
N GLN A 187 5.42 12.96 -10.35
CA GLN A 187 5.85 14.29 -9.88
C GLN A 187 6.34 14.27 -8.42
N PHE A 188 5.65 13.53 -7.55
CA PHE A 188 6.08 13.36 -6.17
C PHE A 188 7.39 12.56 -6.07
N LYS A 189 7.52 11.46 -6.83
CA LYS A 189 8.73 10.63 -6.87
C LYS A 189 9.94 11.41 -7.41
N ASP A 190 9.72 12.30 -8.38
CA ASP A 190 10.71 13.21 -8.94
C ASP A 190 11.04 14.39 -8.01
N PHE A 191 10.54 14.36 -6.77
CA PHE A 191 10.80 15.34 -5.72
C PHE A 191 10.30 16.76 -6.06
N GLN A 192 9.31 16.89 -6.95
CA GLN A 192 8.72 18.19 -7.26
C GLN A 192 7.93 18.78 -6.09
N ARG A 193 7.39 17.92 -5.21
CA ARG A 193 6.72 18.30 -3.97
C ARG A 193 7.18 17.41 -2.82
N ARG A 194 7.26 18.00 -1.62
CA ARG A 194 7.73 17.29 -0.41
C ARG A 194 6.59 16.59 0.34
N ILE A 195 5.35 17.03 0.18
CA ILE A 195 4.21 16.45 0.91
C ILE A 195 3.23 15.81 -0.08
N LEU A 196 2.77 14.60 0.23
CA LEU A 196 1.72 13.88 -0.49
C LEU A 196 0.56 13.61 0.44
N VAL A 197 -0.62 14.14 0.11
CA VAL A 197 -1.87 13.80 0.79
C VAL A 197 -2.59 12.74 -0.04
N ALA A 198 -2.96 11.61 0.58
CA ALA A 198 -3.60 10.51 -0.12
C ALA A 198 -4.71 9.84 0.67
N THR A 199 -5.76 9.37 -0.02
CA THR A 199 -6.77 8.53 0.63
C THR A 199 -6.24 7.13 0.89
N ASN A 200 -5.66 6.57 -0.16
CA ASN A 200 -4.86 5.37 -0.19
C ASN A 200 -3.99 5.54 -1.43
N LEU A 201 -2.72 5.16 -1.34
CA LEU A 201 -1.90 5.03 -2.55
C LEU A 201 -2.39 3.83 -3.34
N PHE A 202 -1.89 3.66 -4.57
CA PHE A 202 -2.14 2.43 -5.30
C PHE A 202 -1.68 1.22 -4.45
N GLY A 203 -2.20 0.02 -4.75
CA GLY A 203 -1.83 -1.24 -4.08
C GLY A 203 -0.32 -1.44 -3.94
N ARG A 204 0.13 -2.43 -3.15
CA ARG A 204 1.55 -2.60 -2.76
C ARG A 204 2.50 -2.43 -3.96
N GLY A 205 3.72 -1.92 -3.70
CA GLY A 205 4.78 -1.80 -4.72
C GLY A 205 5.13 -0.38 -5.18
N MET A 206 4.37 0.64 -4.78
CA MET A 206 4.77 2.04 -5.04
C MET A 206 5.74 2.56 -3.97
N ASP A 207 7.02 2.48 -4.31
CA ASP A 207 8.16 2.77 -3.45
C ASP A 207 8.62 4.23 -3.59
N ILE A 208 8.83 4.89 -2.45
CA ILE A 208 9.32 6.25 -2.39
C ILE A 208 10.41 6.28 -1.32
N GLU A 209 11.63 5.96 -1.73
CA GLU A 209 12.81 5.85 -0.86
C GLU A 209 13.06 7.11 -0.02
N ARG A 210 12.59 8.27 -0.48
CA ARG A 210 12.77 9.57 0.17
C ARG A 210 11.66 9.92 1.17
N VAL A 211 10.71 9.02 1.44
CA VAL A 211 9.68 9.25 2.46
C VAL A 211 10.22 8.80 3.81
N ASN A 212 10.42 9.77 4.70
CA ASN A 212 10.89 9.51 6.07
C ASN A 212 9.75 9.54 7.07
N ILE A 213 8.65 10.26 6.78
CA ILE A 213 7.51 10.38 7.70
C ILE A 213 6.21 9.97 7.03
N ALA A 214 5.46 9.09 7.70
CA ALA A 214 4.09 8.72 7.36
C ALA A 214 3.12 9.18 8.46
N PHE A 215 2.16 10.04 8.10
CA PHE A 215 1.07 10.43 8.99
C PHE A 215 -0.19 9.62 8.67
N ASN A 216 -0.75 8.97 9.68
CA ASN A 216 -2.17 8.61 9.67
C ASN A 216 -2.96 9.78 10.27
N TYR A 217 -3.25 10.77 9.43
CA TYR A 217 -4.07 11.91 9.84
C TYR A 217 -5.49 11.45 10.20
N ASP A 218 -6.04 10.54 9.40
CA ASP A 218 -7.20 9.75 9.78
C ASP A 218 -6.76 8.30 10.02
N MET A 219 -7.28 7.70 11.10
CA MET A 219 -7.02 6.32 11.46
C MET A 219 -7.28 5.37 10.28
N PRO A 220 -6.41 4.38 10.02
CA PRO A 220 -6.70 3.34 9.02
C PRO A 220 -7.93 2.52 9.42
N GLU A 221 -8.56 1.89 8.41
CA GLU A 221 -9.77 1.08 8.61
C GLU A 221 -9.50 -0.20 9.41
N ASP A 222 -8.29 -0.74 9.28
CA ASP A 222 -7.85 -1.97 9.93
C ASP A 222 -6.31 -2.00 10.12
N SER A 223 -5.83 -3.00 10.86
CA SER A 223 -4.41 -3.20 11.14
C SER A 223 -3.57 -3.55 9.90
N ASP A 224 -4.17 -4.18 8.89
CA ASP A 224 -3.50 -4.46 7.61
C ASP A 224 -3.21 -3.18 6.83
N THR A 225 -4.16 -2.26 6.83
CA THR A 225 -4.04 -0.95 6.19
C THR A 225 -3.01 -0.10 6.91
N TYR A 226 -2.96 -0.16 8.25
CA TYR A 226 -1.89 0.47 9.02
C TYR A 226 -0.52 0.01 8.53
N LEU A 227 -0.28 -1.31 8.49
CA LEU A 227 0.98 -1.88 8.03
C LEU A 227 1.35 -1.39 6.63
N HIS A 228 0.40 -1.38 5.70
CA HIS A 228 0.67 -0.95 4.31
C HIS A 228 0.94 0.53 4.14
N ARG A 229 0.36 1.38 4.98
CA ARG A 229 0.59 2.83 4.97
C ARG A 229 1.95 3.14 5.56
N VAL A 230 2.24 2.52 6.70
CA VAL A 230 3.38 2.84 7.53
C VAL A 230 4.67 2.21 7.00
N ALA A 231 4.60 1.01 6.40
CA ALA A 231 5.72 0.42 5.67
C ALA A 231 6.12 1.16 4.37
N ARG A 232 5.55 2.34 4.10
CA ARG A 232 6.00 3.26 3.04
C ARG A 232 7.07 4.22 3.51
N ALA A 233 7.16 4.46 4.82
CA ALA A 233 8.32 5.11 5.44
C ALA A 233 9.28 4.01 5.90
N GLY A 234 10.57 4.11 5.59
CA GLY A 234 11.58 3.16 6.08
C GLY A 234 11.76 1.85 5.27
N ARG A 235 11.65 1.88 3.94
CA ARG A 235 11.93 0.70 3.09
C ARG A 235 13.43 0.46 2.90
N PHE A 236 13.83 -0.80 2.67
CA PHE A 236 15.23 -1.24 2.49
C PHE A 236 16.13 -1.12 3.73
N GLY A 237 15.57 -1.28 4.92
CA GLY A 237 16.33 -1.16 6.18
C GLY A 237 16.58 0.29 6.59
N THR A 238 15.96 1.24 5.89
CA THR A 238 16.07 2.66 6.22
C THR A 238 15.18 3.01 7.42
N LYS A 239 15.63 3.98 8.19
CA LYS A 239 14.86 4.52 9.31
C LYS A 239 13.65 5.31 8.81
N GLY A 240 12.58 5.31 9.60
CA GLY A 240 11.39 6.13 9.31
C GLY A 240 10.56 6.41 10.56
N LEU A 241 9.60 7.32 10.42
CA LEU A 241 8.71 7.78 11.48
C LEU A 241 7.26 7.62 11.03
N ALA A 242 6.44 7.01 11.87
CA ALA A 242 5.00 6.98 11.70
C ALA A 242 4.30 7.67 12.89
N ILE A 243 3.41 8.59 12.57
CA ILE A 243 2.61 9.30 13.59
C ILE A 243 1.13 9.11 13.25
N THR A 244 0.37 8.62 14.23
CA THR A 244 -1.06 8.34 14.07
C THR A 244 -1.91 9.24 14.96
N PHE A 245 -2.91 9.90 14.38
CA PHE A 245 -3.87 10.69 15.13
C PHE A 245 -5.03 9.83 15.59
N VAL A 246 -5.31 9.87 16.90
CA VAL A 246 -6.39 9.14 17.56
C VAL A 246 -7.41 10.16 18.05
N SER A 247 -8.61 10.15 17.47
CA SER A 247 -9.64 11.15 17.80
C SER A 247 -10.84 10.63 18.56
N ASP A 248 -11.06 9.32 18.55
CA ASP A 248 -12.14 8.69 19.29
C ASP A 248 -11.74 7.32 19.85
N GLU A 249 -12.66 6.70 20.59
CA GLU A 249 -12.46 5.38 21.19
C GLU A 249 -12.33 4.26 20.16
N ASN A 250 -12.90 4.43 18.96
CA ASN A 250 -12.79 3.43 17.92
C ASN A 250 -11.38 3.47 17.30
N ASP A 251 -10.85 4.66 17.07
CA ASP A 251 -9.45 4.83 16.66
C ASP A 251 -8.50 4.17 17.68
N ALA A 252 -8.76 4.35 18.98
CA ALA A 252 -7.96 3.72 20.03
C ALA A 252 -8.04 2.18 20.01
N LYS A 253 -9.21 1.61 19.73
CA LYS A 253 -9.37 0.14 19.57
C LYS A 253 -8.55 -0.39 18.40
N ILE A 254 -8.64 0.27 17.23
CA ILE A 254 -7.86 -0.13 16.05
C ILE A 254 -6.36 0.00 16.34
N LEU A 255 -5.93 1.02 17.08
CA LEU A 255 -4.52 1.18 17.45
C LEU A 255 -4.05 0.05 18.37
N ASN A 256 -4.87 -0.36 19.34
CA ASN A 256 -4.56 -1.48 20.21
C ASN A 256 -4.50 -2.80 19.43
N GLU A 257 -5.41 -3.02 18.47
CA GLU A 257 -5.35 -4.18 17.58
C GLU A 257 -4.05 -4.22 16.75
N VAL A 258 -3.56 -3.06 16.30
CA VAL A 258 -2.25 -2.95 15.62
C VAL A 258 -1.12 -3.34 16.57
N GLN A 259 -1.11 -2.82 17.80
CA GLN A 259 -0.07 -3.12 18.80
C GLN A 259 -0.03 -4.60 19.15
N ASP A 260 -1.19 -5.21 19.39
CA ASP A 260 -1.33 -6.62 19.72
C ASP A 260 -0.91 -7.51 18.54
N ARG A 261 -1.34 -7.17 17.33
CA ARG A 261 -1.10 -7.99 16.13
C ARG A 261 0.36 -8.02 15.71
N PHE A 262 1.07 -6.90 15.83
CA PHE A 262 2.47 -6.78 15.40
C PHE A 262 3.46 -6.81 16.57
N GLU A 263 2.98 -7.00 17.79
CA GLU A 263 3.77 -6.95 19.03
C GLU A 263 4.65 -5.70 19.13
N VAL A 264 4.11 -4.55 18.73
CA VAL A 264 4.80 -3.25 18.76
C VAL A 264 4.17 -2.34 19.81
N ASN A 265 5.01 -1.62 20.56
CA ASN A 265 4.54 -0.57 21.46
C ASN A 265 4.53 0.76 20.70
N ILE A 266 3.34 1.27 20.39
CA ILE A 266 3.17 2.58 19.78
C ILE A 266 2.92 3.56 20.92
N SER A 267 3.98 4.24 21.35
CA SER A 267 3.91 5.17 22.48
C SER A 267 3.25 6.49 22.09
N GLU A 268 2.80 7.25 23.08
CA GLU A 268 2.37 8.63 22.84
C GLU A 268 3.59 9.45 22.37
N LEU A 269 3.35 10.39 21.45
CA LEU A 269 4.40 11.21 20.86
C LEU A 269 5.14 12.01 21.94
N PRO A 270 6.46 11.82 22.12
CA PRO A 270 7.24 12.61 23.06
C PRO A 270 7.42 14.05 22.57
N ASP A 271 7.80 14.95 23.48
CA ASP A 271 8.08 16.35 23.14
C ASP A 271 9.32 16.49 22.25
N GLU A 272 10.29 15.58 22.39
CA GLU A 272 11.53 15.55 21.62
C GLU A 272 11.71 14.19 20.93
N ILE A 273 12.04 14.22 19.63
CA ILE A 273 12.39 13.03 18.85
C ILE A 273 13.76 13.27 18.21
N ASP A 274 14.72 12.38 18.47
CA ASP A 274 16.02 12.43 17.82
C ASP A 274 15.87 12.17 16.31
N ILE A 275 16.31 13.13 15.49
CA ILE A 275 16.31 13.05 14.01
C ILE A 275 17.06 11.80 13.54
N SER A 276 18.14 11.43 14.22
CA SER A 276 18.95 10.26 13.88
C SER A 276 18.18 8.95 14.03
N SER A 277 17.08 8.94 14.78
CA SER A 277 16.25 7.75 14.99
C SER A 277 15.33 7.41 13.81
N TYR A 278 15.02 8.38 12.95
CA TYR A 278 14.06 8.21 11.85
C TYR A 278 14.54 8.75 10.48
N ILE A 279 15.70 9.40 10.42
CA ILE A 279 16.37 9.77 9.17
C ILE A 279 17.75 9.13 9.14
N GLU A 280 18.04 8.37 8.08
CA GLU A 280 19.41 7.96 7.80
C GLU A 280 20.19 9.14 7.21
N GLN A 281 21.27 9.54 7.88
CA GLN A 281 22.18 10.53 7.33
C GLN A 281 22.90 9.91 6.12
N THR A 282 22.58 10.38 4.92
CA THR A 282 23.40 10.13 3.73
C THR A 282 24.78 10.75 3.96
N ARG A 283 25.81 9.91 4.08
CA ARG A 283 27.20 10.33 3.88
C ARG A 283 27.43 10.75 2.44
#